data_AF-A0A530CEJ5-F1
#
_entry.id   AF-A0A530CEJ5-F1
#
_cell.length_a   1.000
_cell.length_b   1.000
_cell.length_c   1.000
_cell.angle_alpha   90.00
_cell.angle_beta   90.00
_cell.angle_gamma   90.00
#
_symmetry.space_group_name_H-M   'P 1'
#
loop_
_entity.id
_entity.type
_entity.pdbx_description
1 polymer ?
#
loop_
_entity_poly.entity_id
_entity_poly.type
_entity_poly.pdbx_seq_one_letter_code
_entity_poly.pdbx_strand_id
1 'polypeptide(L)'
;MAKKPMSREELLAQLDALDNSTQIGKLNAEVSRLTEENASLVSQRRDLERQLKQERDAIQVIRDALRTVDIKTRSFSADRPGYAEMQEAAVRASRLELTTVRLGVQKGTHDPTTGLPYTADTKPQRDLTAGAPKVTQTELSSFFPALSAPEVDDTDNADALLDAELAEAKGALATASGE
;
A
#
# COMPACT_ATOMS: atom_id res chain seq x y z
N MET A 1 -34.85 54.52 -60.21
CA MET A 1 -35.54 53.23 -60.42
C MET A 1 -36.16 52.81 -59.09
N ALA A 2 -37.44 53.12 -58.86
CA ALA A 2 -38.14 52.64 -57.68
C ALA A 2 -38.33 51.12 -57.83
N LYS A 3 -37.79 50.33 -56.89
CA LYS A 3 -38.04 48.88 -56.88
C LYS A 3 -39.54 48.65 -56.86
N LYS A 4 -40.06 47.82 -57.77
CA LYS A 4 -41.46 47.39 -57.74
C LYS A 4 -41.78 46.84 -56.35
N PRO A 5 -42.96 47.15 -55.78
CA PRO A 5 -43.36 46.57 -54.50
C PRO A 5 -43.39 45.05 -54.63
N MET A 6 -42.76 44.37 -53.66
CA MET A 6 -42.74 42.90 -53.58
C MET A 6 -44.17 42.37 -53.47
N SER A 7 -44.42 41.23 -54.13
CA SER A 7 -45.72 40.58 -54.04
C SER A 7 -45.92 39.99 -52.64
N ARG A 8 -47.20 39.80 -52.25
CA ARG A 8 -47.54 39.18 -50.96
C ARG A 8 -46.92 37.78 -50.82
N GLU A 9 -46.86 37.04 -51.91
CA GLU A 9 -46.28 35.69 -51.96
C GLU A 9 -44.75 35.73 -51.77
N GLU A 10 -44.07 36.71 -52.37
CA GLU A 10 -42.62 36.92 -52.17
C GLU A 10 -42.29 37.30 -50.72
N LEU A 11 -43.13 38.10 -50.06
CA LEU A 11 -42.97 38.45 -48.64
C LEU A 11 -43.19 37.25 -47.71
N LEU A 12 -44.18 36.40 -48.00
CA LEU A 12 -44.42 35.18 -47.22
C LEU A 12 -43.30 34.16 -47.39
N ALA A 13 -42.80 33.97 -48.62
CA ALA A 13 -41.66 33.11 -48.87
C ALA A 13 -40.37 33.61 -48.16
N GLN A 14 -40.16 34.92 -48.08
CA GLN A 14 -39.08 35.50 -47.29
C GLN A 14 -39.29 35.30 -45.79
N LEU A 15 -40.53 35.39 -45.31
CA LEU A 15 -40.87 35.17 -43.90
C LEU A 15 -40.61 33.71 -43.49
N ASP A 16 -41.02 32.75 -44.32
CA ASP A 16 -40.78 31.33 -44.11
C ASP A 16 -39.28 30.99 -44.18
N ALA A 17 -38.54 31.62 -45.10
CA ALA A 17 -37.07 31.51 -45.14
C ALA A 17 -36.38 32.15 -43.92
N LEU A 18 -37.03 33.12 -43.27
CA LEU A 18 -36.59 33.76 -42.03
C LEU A 18 -37.05 33.01 -40.78
N ASP A 19 -37.90 31.99 -40.91
CA ASP A 19 -38.38 31.18 -39.79
C ASP A 19 -37.25 30.27 -39.27
N ASN A 20 -36.43 30.87 -38.41
CA ASN A 20 -35.30 30.24 -37.74
C ASN A 20 -35.73 29.46 -36.47
N SER A 21 -37.04 29.25 -36.24
CA SER A 21 -37.56 28.63 -35.02
C SER A 21 -36.92 27.28 -34.70
N THR A 22 -36.67 26.46 -35.71
CA THR A 22 -36.00 25.15 -35.54
C THR A 22 -34.52 25.27 -35.17
N GLN A 23 -33.80 26.24 -35.73
CA GLN A 23 -32.41 26.49 -35.41
C GLN A 23 -32.25 27.11 -34.01
N ILE A 24 -33.17 28.01 -33.64
CA ILE A 24 -33.29 28.55 -32.28
C ILE A 24 -33.57 27.43 -31.27
N GLY A 25 -34.46 26.49 -31.61
CA GLY A 25 -34.72 25.31 -30.77
C GLY A 25 -33.48 24.44 -30.54
N LYS A 26 -32.70 24.17 -31.60
CA LYS A 26 -31.44 23.43 -31.51
C LYS A 26 -30.40 24.17 -30.66
N LEU A 27 -30.27 25.49 -30.85
CA LEU A 27 -29.36 26.32 -30.06
C LEU A 27 -29.74 26.32 -28.57
N ASN A 28 -31.03 26.44 -28.26
CA ASN A 28 -31.50 26.39 -26.87
C ASN A 28 -31.25 25.03 -26.20
N ALA A 29 -31.43 23.93 -26.94
CA ALA A 29 -31.11 22.60 -26.43
C ALA A 29 -29.62 22.46 -26.14
N GLU A 30 -28.75 22.94 -27.04
CA GLU A 30 -27.30 22.90 -26.83
C GLU A 30 -26.85 23.82 -25.70
N VAL A 31 -27.44 25.01 -25.57
CA VAL A 31 -27.20 25.91 -24.42
C VAL A 31 -27.57 25.24 -23.11
N SER A 32 -28.71 24.55 -23.06
CA SER A 32 -29.16 23.84 -21.86
C SER A 32 -28.17 22.72 -21.50
N ARG A 33 -27.78 21.90 -22.48
CA ARG A 33 -26.77 20.84 -22.32
C ARG A 33 -25.44 21.38 -21.82
N LEU A 34 -24.90 22.44 -22.45
CA LEU A 34 -23.63 23.06 -22.04
C LEU A 34 -23.72 23.71 -20.65
N THR A 35 -24.91 24.17 -20.25
CA THR A 35 -25.14 24.72 -18.91
C THR A 35 -25.09 23.62 -17.85
N GLU A 36 -25.73 22.48 -18.11
CA GLU A 36 -25.68 21.30 -17.24
C GLU A 36 -24.28 20.73 -17.11
N GLU A 37 -23.56 20.62 -18.23
CA GLU A 37 -22.17 20.16 -18.26
C GLU A 37 -21.26 21.10 -17.46
N ASN A 38 -21.38 22.42 -17.64
CA ASN A 38 -20.64 23.39 -16.84
C ASN A 38 -20.96 23.30 -15.35
N ALA A 39 -22.24 23.11 -14.97
CA ALA A 39 -22.62 22.96 -13.58
C ALA A 39 -21.96 21.72 -12.94
N SER A 40 -21.94 20.61 -13.68
CA SER A 40 -21.27 19.36 -13.27
C SER A 40 -19.76 19.56 -13.11
N LEU A 41 -19.09 20.14 -14.11
CA LEU A 41 -17.66 20.40 -14.08
C LEU A 41 -17.26 21.34 -12.95
N VAL A 42 -18.07 22.38 -12.67
CA VAL A 42 -17.85 23.29 -11.54
C VAL A 42 -17.98 22.57 -10.20
N SER A 43 -18.93 21.64 -10.06
CA SER A 43 -19.06 20.82 -8.86
C SER A 43 -17.83 19.94 -8.66
N GLN A 44 -17.43 19.19 -9.70
CA GLN A 44 -16.25 18.31 -9.66
C GLN A 44 -14.99 19.08 -9.31
N ARG A 45 -14.81 20.27 -9.92
CA ARG A 45 -13.67 21.14 -9.61
C ARG A 45 -13.64 21.55 -8.13
N ARG A 46 -14.77 21.94 -7.55
CA ARG A 46 -14.85 22.33 -6.13
C ARG A 46 -14.51 21.17 -5.20
N ASP A 47 -14.97 19.96 -5.54
CA ASP A 47 -14.67 18.76 -4.75
C ASP A 47 -13.17 18.42 -4.80
N LEU A 48 -12.57 18.48 -5.99
CA LEU A 48 -11.12 18.30 -6.16
C LEU A 48 -10.31 19.39 -5.42
N GLU A 49 -10.73 20.65 -5.48
CA GLU A 49 -10.08 21.74 -4.73
C GLU A 49 -10.14 21.49 -3.22
N ARG A 50 -11.24 20.93 -2.71
CA ARG A 50 -11.41 20.55 -1.30
C ARG A 50 -10.48 19.39 -0.91
N GLN A 51 -10.39 18.36 -1.75
CA GLN A 51 -9.47 17.23 -1.54
C GLN A 51 -8.01 17.70 -1.53
N LEU A 52 -7.62 18.56 -2.48
CA LEU A 52 -6.26 19.11 -2.55
C LEU A 52 -5.92 19.92 -1.30
N LYS A 53 -6.88 20.67 -0.74
CA LYS A 53 -6.70 21.37 0.53
C LYS A 53 -6.47 20.37 1.68
N GLN A 54 -7.28 19.32 1.77
CA GLN A 54 -7.11 18.28 2.80
C GLN A 54 -5.76 17.57 2.70
N GLU A 55 -5.31 17.24 1.49
CA GLU A 55 -3.99 16.66 1.24
C GLU A 55 -2.86 17.59 1.69
N ARG A 56 -2.94 18.88 1.36
CA ARG A 56 -1.95 19.88 1.80
C ARG A 56 -1.89 19.98 3.33
N ASP A 57 -3.06 20.00 3.98
CA ASP A 57 -3.15 20.04 5.44
C ASP A 57 -2.54 18.77 6.06
N ALA A 58 -2.83 17.59 5.49
CA ALA A 58 -2.26 16.31 5.93
C ALA A 58 -0.72 16.28 5.77
N ILE A 59 -0.19 16.74 4.64
CA ILE A 59 1.26 16.85 4.41
C ILE A 59 1.90 17.80 5.43
N GLN A 60 1.25 18.91 5.75
CA GLN A 60 1.77 19.84 6.75
C GLN A 60 1.79 19.21 8.15
N VAL A 61 0.75 18.47 8.54
CA VAL A 61 0.71 17.71 9.80
C VAL A 61 1.83 16.67 9.84
N ILE A 62 2.07 15.94 8.75
CA ILE A 62 3.16 14.96 8.65
C ILE A 62 4.52 15.67 8.80
N ARG A 63 4.71 16.80 8.11
CA ARG A 63 5.95 17.61 8.21
C ARG A 63 6.21 18.10 9.62
N ASP A 64 5.19 18.60 10.32
CA ASP A 64 5.33 19.07 11.70
C ASP A 64 5.57 17.91 12.68
N ALA A 65 4.95 16.75 12.43
CA ALA A 65 5.23 15.54 13.20
C ALA A 65 6.68 15.06 13.02
N LEU A 66 7.20 15.08 11.78
CA LEU A 66 8.59 14.74 11.47
C LEU A 66 9.58 15.72 12.09
N ARG A 67 9.36 17.03 11.97
CA ARG A 67 10.18 18.06 12.65
C ARG A 67 10.25 17.84 14.15
N THR A 68 9.13 17.48 14.78
CA THR A 68 9.09 17.18 16.22
C THR A 68 9.90 15.94 16.58
N VAL A 69 9.96 14.93 15.69
CA VAL A 69 10.85 13.77 15.85
C VAL A 69 12.30 14.21 15.75
N ASP A 70 12.67 14.90 14.66
CA ASP A 70 14.05 15.33 14.41
C ASP A 70 14.65 16.21 15.51
N ILE A 71 13.84 17.10 16.11
CA ILE A 71 14.28 17.94 17.23
C ILE A 71 14.51 17.09 18.48
N LYS A 72 13.64 16.10 18.75
CA LYS A 72 13.79 15.22 19.91
C LYS A 72 14.99 14.28 19.73
N THR A 73 15.16 13.65 18.57
CA THR A 73 16.27 12.72 18.32
C THR A 73 17.63 13.39 18.45
N ARG A 74 17.79 14.65 18.00
CA ARG A 74 19.04 15.42 18.21
C ARG A 74 19.34 15.75 19.68
N SER A 75 18.32 15.91 20.52
CA SER A 75 18.51 16.22 21.95
C SER A 75 18.86 14.99 22.81
N PHE A 76 18.50 13.79 22.36
CA PHE A 76 18.70 12.54 23.11
C PHE A 76 19.86 11.67 22.61
N SER A 77 20.41 11.93 21.42
CA SER A 77 21.50 11.14 20.83
C SER A 77 22.91 11.58 21.24
N ALA A 78 23.05 12.64 22.05
CA ALA A 78 24.35 13.26 22.27
C ALA A 78 25.30 12.51 23.24
N ASP A 79 24.90 11.50 24.03
CA ASP A 79 25.86 10.98 25.04
C ASP A 79 25.79 9.52 25.54
N ARG A 80 24.89 8.62 25.09
CA ARG A 80 24.98 7.20 25.52
C ARG A 80 24.58 6.17 24.46
N PRO A 81 25.48 5.22 24.11
CA PRO A 81 25.15 4.12 23.21
C PRO A 81 24.24 3.10 23.92
N GLY A 82 23.10 2.76 23.29
CA GLY A 82 22.23 1.64 23.67
C GLY A 82 20.89 1.99 24.36
N TYR A 83 20.78 3.09 25.11
CA TYR A 83 19.52 3.46 25.77
C TYR A 83 18.55 4.23 24.85
N ALA A 84 19.10 5.05 23.95
CA ALA A 84 18.30 5.82 23.00
C ALA A 84 17.57 4.91 21.98
N GLU A 85 18.19 3.81 21.55
CA GLU A 85 17.59 2.90 20.57
C GLU A 85 16.39 2.13 21.13
N MET A 86 16.45 1.67 22.39
CA MET A 86 15.32 1.00 23.04
C MET A 86 14.17 1.96 23.37
N GLN A 87 14.47 3.18 23.82
CA GLN A 87 13.43 4.18 24.06
C GLN A 87 12.81 4.72 22.75
N GLU A 88 13.60 4.91 21.69
CA GLU A 88 13.06 5.26 20.38
C GLU A 88 12.20 4.15 19.79
N ALA A 89 12.55 2.87 19.98
CA ALA A 89 11.72 1.75 19.55
C ALA A 89 10.38 1.73 20.32
N ALA A 90 10.40 1.94 21.63
CA ALA A 90 9.20 2.02 22.46
C ALA A 90 8.31 3.23 22.09
N VAL A 91 8.90 4.41 21.90
CA VAL A 91 8.16 5.62 21.51
C VAL A 91 7.59 5.50 20.10
N ARG A 92 8.32 4.89 19.16
CA ARG A 92 7.80 4.57 17.82
C ARG A 92 6.63 3.59 17.90
N ALA A 93 6.72 2.55 18.73
CA ALA A 93 5.65 1.60 18.94
C ALA A 93 4.38 2.27 19.51
N SER A 94 4.50 3.11 20.56
CA SER A 94 3.35 3.83 21.12
C SER A 94 2.72 4.84 20.16
N ARG A 95 3.52 5.46 19.28
CA ARG A 95 3.01 6.41 18.28
C ARG A 95 2.26 5.70 17.16
N LEU A 96 2.78 4.55 16.72
CA LEU A 96 2.08 3.67 15.78
C LEU A 96 0.75 3.19 16.34
N GLU A 97 0.72 2.81 17.62
CA GLU A 97 -0.49 2.39 18.32
C GLU A 97 -1.56 3.48 18.39
N LEU A 98 -1.17 4.74 18.64
CA LEU A 98 -2.12 5.86 18.59
C LEU A 98 -2.64 6.16 17.18
N THR A 99 -1.80 5.98 16.15
CA THR A 99 -2.23 6.18 14.76
C THR A 99 -3.15 5.07 14.27
N THR A 100 -2.92 3.82 14.65
CA THR A 100 -3.79 2.70 14.29
C THR A 100 -5.18 2.86 14.91
N VAL A 101 -5.26 3.28 16.17
CA VAL A 101 -6.55 3.56 16.84
C VAL A 101 -7.32 4.69 16.15
N ARG A 102 -6.66 5.78 15.76
CA ARG A 102 -7.32 6.92 15.08
C ARG A 102 -7.79 6.58 13.66
N LEU A 103 -7.08 5.69 12.97
CA LEU A 103 -7.45 5.21 11.63
C LEU A 103 -8.46 4.05 11.67
N GLY A 104 -8.93 3.64 12.85
CA GLY A 104 -9.86 2.51 13.01
C GLY A 104 -9.23 1.15 12.68
N VAL A 105 -7.91 1.08 12.59
CA VAL A 105 -7.15 -0.13 12.24
C VAL A 105 -7.15 -1.07 13.45
N GLN A 106 -7.95 -2.13 13.39
CA GLN A 106 -7.96 -3.16 14.42
C GLN A 106 -6.77 -4.12 14.25
N LYS A 107 -6.05 -4.38 15.34
CA LYS A 107 -4.88 -5.28 15.34
C LYS A 107 -5.26 -6.66 14.80
N GLY A 108 -4.52 -7.14 13.80
CA GLY A 108 -4.74 -8.45 13.17
C GLY A 108 -5.77 -8.48 12.02
N THR A 109 -6.38 -7.34 11.68
CA THR A 109 -7.35 -7.24 10.57
C THR A 109 -6.84 -6.45 9.37
N HIS A 110 -5.72 -5.73 9.52
CA HIS A 110 -5.11 -4.91 8.46
C HIS A 110 -3.63 -5.23 8.34
N ASP A 111 -3.11 -5.13 7.13
CA ASP A 111 -1.68 -5.24 6.83
C ASP A 111 -0.90 -4.11 7.50
N PRO A 112 0.11 -4.41 8.34
CA PRO A 112 0.91 -3.38 9.01
C PRO A 112 1.74 -2.53 8.03
N THR A 113 1.98 -3.02 6.82
CA THR A 113 2.82 -2.33 5.81
C THR A 113 2.00 -1.33 5.00
N THR A 114 0.79 -1.72 4.60
CA THR A 114 -0.06 -0.91 3.71
C THR A 114 -1.23 -0.23 4.43
N GLY A 115 -1.60 -0.70 5.62
CA GLY A 115 -2.75 -0.20 6.39
C GLY A 115 -4.10 -0.63 5.82
N LEU A 116 -4.13 -1.46 4.78
CA LEU A 116 -5.36 -1.96 4.15
C LEU A 116 -5.90 -3.19 4.90
N PRO A 117 -7.22 -3.41 4.92
CA PRO A 117 -7.80 -4.60 5.53
C PRO A 117 -7.33 -5.87 4.81
N TYR A 118 -7.03 -6.91 5.57
CA TYR A 118 -6.66 -8.21 5.04
C TYR A 118 -7.83 -8.80 4.25
N THR A 119 -7.56 -9.14 3.00
CA THR A 119 -8.39 -10.00 2.15
C THR A 119 -7.94 -11.46 2.29
N ALA A 120 -8.70 -12.40 1.73
CA ALA A 120 -8.37 -13.84 1.77
C ALA A 120 -6.94 -14.14 1.28
N ASP A 121 -6.44 -13.34 0.34
CA ASP A 121 -5.14 -13.53 -0.29
C ASP A 121 -4.00 -12.75 0.40
N THR A 122 -4.32 -11.75 1.22
CA THR A 122 -3.32 -10.85 1.84
C THR A 122 -3.15 -11.09 3.34
N LYS A 123 -3.99 -11.95 3.93
CA LYS A 123 -3.88 -12.29 5.35
C LYS A 123 -2.64 -13.17 5.61
N PRO A 124 -1.79 -12.81 6.59
CA PRO A 124 -0.70 -13.69 6.99
C PRO A 124 -1.26 -15.03 7.48
N GLN A 125 -0.73 -16.11 6.93
CA GLN A 125 -1.13 -17.47 7.28
C GLN A 125 -0.67 -17.87 8.69
N ARG A 126 0.36 -17.19 9.24
CA ARG A 126 0.89 -17.45 10.57
C ARG A 126 1.39 -16.18 11.25
N ASP A 127 1.11 -16.04 12.54
CA ASP A 127 1.64 -14.98 13.39
C ASP A 127 3.02 -15.40 13.95
N LEU A 128 4.02 -14.52 13.81
CA LEU A 128 5.41 -14.73 14.27
C LEU A 128 5.77 -13.81 15.45
N THR A 129 4.78 -13.25 16.15
CA THR A 129 5.02 -12.46 17.35
C THR A 129 5.75 -13.25 18.44
N ALA A 130 6.50 -12.53 19.29
CA ALA A 130 7.28 -13.13 20.37
C ALA A 130 6.37 -13.97 21.29
N GLY A 131 6.73 -15.25 21.48
CA GLY A 131 5.94 -16.22 22.25
C GLY A 131 5.05 -17.14 21.40
N ALA A 132 4.98 -16.92 20.08
CA ALA A 132 4.31 -17.85 19.17
C ALA A 132 5.01 -19.24 19.18
N PRO A 133 4.24 -20.34 19.07
CA PRO A 133 4.81 -21.68 19.01
C PRO A 133 5.76 -21.82 17.82
N LYS A 134 6.86 -22.56 17.99
CA LYS A 134 7.84 -22.79 16.91
C LYS A 134 7.16 -23.42 15.70
N VAL A 135 7.67 -23.14 14.50
CA VAL A 135 7.16 -23.76 13.27
C VAL A 135 7.43 -25.26 13.35
N THR A 136 6.41 -26.08 13.12
CA THR A 136 6.59 -27.54 13.10
C THR A 136 7.06 -27.99 11.73
N GLN A 137 7.73 -29.15 11.69
CA GLN A 137 8.17 -29.78 10.45
C GLN A 137 6.99 -30.01 9.48
N THR A 138 5.84 -30.41 10.03
CA THR A 138 4.59 -30.63 9.30
C THR A 138 3.98 -29.36 8.73
N GLU A 139 4.12 -28.23 9.41
CA GLU A 139 3.72 -26.93 8.88
C GLU A 139 4.65 -26.51 7.74
N LEU A 140 5.98 -26.64 7.91
CA LEU A 140 6.95 -26.30 6.87
C LEU A 140 6.76 -27.10 5.59
N SER A 141 6.49 -28.41 5.69
CA SER A 141 6.26 -29.26 4.53
C SER A 141 4.94 -28.93 3.81
N SER A 142 3.93 -28.42 4.52
CA SER A 142 2.69 -27.94 3.92
C SER A 142 2.85 -26.63 3.16
N PHE A 143 3.69 -25.71 3.65
CA PHE A 143 3.94 -24.41 3.01
C PHE A 143 4.97 -24.50 1.88
N PHE A 144 5.95 -25.40 2.01
CA PHE A 144 7.04 -25.56 1.05
C PHE A 144 7.22 -27.03 0.64
N PRO A 145 6.30 -27.59 -0.17
CA PRO A 145 6.38 -28.98 -0.62
C PRO A 145 7.64 -29.28 -1.44
N ALA A 146 8.27 -28.25 -2.03
CA ALA A 146 9.50 -28.36 -2.79
C ALA A 146 10.77 -28.43 -1.91
N LEU A 147 10.69 -28.02 -0.64
CA LEU A 147 11.79 -28.10 0.33
C LEU A 147 11.71 -29.34 1.24
N SER A 148 10.57 -30.03 1.25
CA SER A 148 10.45 -31.37 1.81
C SER A 148 11.10 -32.39 0.87
N ALA A 149 12.43 -32.39 0.84
CA ALA A 149 13.18 -33.53 0.35
C ALA A 149 12.88 -34.75 1.23
N PRO A 150 13.01 -35.99 0.72
CA PRO A 150 12.91 -37.18 1.55
C PRO A 150 13.89 -37.05 2.72
N GLU A 151 13.44 -37.36 3.94
CA GLU A 151 14.29 -37.43 5.12
C GLU A 151 15.42 -38.41 4.82
N VAL A 152 16.62 -37.86 4.55
CA VAL A 152 17.84 -38.67 4.51
C VAL A 152 18.16 -38.94 5.97
N ASP A 153 18.03 -40.20 6.36
CA ASP A 153 18.40 -40.66 7.69
C ASP A 153 19.92 -40.54 7.82
N ASP A 154 20.40 -39.45 8.41
CA ASP A 154 21.83 -39.16 8.59
C ASP A 154 22.51 -40.06 9.64
N THR A 155 21.76 -41.00 10.26
CA THR A 155 22.32 -41.96 11.21
C THR A 155 23.35 -42.88 10.56
N ASP A 156 23.14 -43.31 9.32
CA ASP A 156 24.10 -44.15 8.57
C ASP A 156 25.41 -43.40 8.27
N ASN A 157 25.36 -42.08 8.09
CA ASN A 157 26.55 -41.25 7.82
C ASN A 157 27.33 -40.92 9.09
N ALA A 158 26.64 -40.73 10.22
CA ALA A 158 27.27 -40.45 11.51
C ALA A 158 28.03 -41.67 12.04
N ASP A 159 27.45 -42.87 11.91
CA ASP A 159 28.10 -44.12 12.33
C ASP A 159 29.31 -44.44 11.45
N ALA A 160 29.22 -44.20 10.13
CA ALA A 160 30.35 -44.37 9.22
C ALA A 160 31.52 -43.40 9.50
N LEU A 161 31.22 -42.17 9.95
CA LEU A 161 32.23 -41.18 10.34
C LEU A 161 32.91 -41.57 11.65
N LEU A 162 32.14 -42.03 12.64
CA LEU A 162 32.67 -42.49 13.91
C LEU A 162 33.53 -43.76 13.74
N ASP A 163 33.14 -44.68 12.87
CA ASP A 163 33.94 -45.87 12.55
C ASP A 163 35.25 -45.50 11.83
N ALA A 164 35.24 -44.50 10.96
CA ALA A 164 36.44 -43.99 10.31
C ALA A 164 37.40 -43.31 11.31
N GLU A 165 36.89 -42.47 12.20
CA GLU A 165 37.67 -41.81 13.26
C GLU A 165 38.24 -42.82 14.26
N LEU A 166 37.48 -43.86 14.60
CA LEU A 166 37.91 -44.91 15.51
C LEU A 166 38.96 -45.84 14.86
N ALA A 167 38.86 -46.09 13.56
CA ALA A 167 39.88 -46.80 12.80
C ALA A 167 41.20 -45.99 12.71
N GLU A 168 41.11 -44.68 12.49
CA GLU A 168 42.26 -43.79 12.45
C GLU A 168 42.94 -43.68 13.82
N ALA A 169 42.16 -43.55 14.90
CA ALA A 169 42.68 -43.54 16.26
C ALA A 169 43.35 -44.87 16.65
N LYS A 170 42.82 -46.02 16.21
CA LYS A 170 43.46 -47.33 16.40
C LYS A 170 44.76 -47.47 15.61
N GLY A 171 44.81 -46.97 14.38
CA GLY A 171 46.04 -46.93 13.58
C GLY A 171 47.13 -46.04 14.21
N ALA A 172 46.74 -44.87 14.71
CA ALA A 172 47.63 -43.97 15.44
C ALA A 172 48.13 -44.59 16.76
N LEU A 173 47.28 -45.33 17.47
CA LEU A 173 47.68 -46.03 18.69
C LEU A 173 48.64 -47.19 18.38
N ALA A 174 48.40 -47.98 17.33
CA ALA A 174 49.27 -49.09 16.93
C ALA A 174 50.67 -48.61 16.50
N THR A 175 50.73 -47.47 15.81
CA THR A 175 52.01 -46.81 15.42
C THR A 175 52.72 -46.17 16.60
N ALA A 176 51.99 -45.70 17.61
CA ALA A 176 52.57 -45.15 18.84
C ALA A 176 53.00 -46.22 19.86
N SER A 177 52.38 -47.41 19.85
CA SER A 177 52.67 -48.50 20.79
C SER A 177 53.83 -49.41 20.38
N GLY A 178 54.42 -49.21 19.20
CA GLY A 178 55.71 -49.78 18.80
C GLY A 178 55.79 -51.32 18.81
N GLU A 179 55.44 -51.92 17.68
CA GLU A 179 56.31 -52.95 17.06
C GLU A 179 57.05 -52.32 15.89
#